data_AF-A0A0M0K6S7-F1
#
_entry.id   AF-A0A0M0K6S7-F1
#
_cell.length_a   1.000
_cell.length_b   1.000
_cell.length_c   1.000
_cell.angle_alpha   90.00
_cell.angle_beta   90.00
_cell.angle_gamma   90.00
#
_symmetry.space_group_name_H-M   'P 1'
#
loop_
_entity.id
_entity.type
_entity.pdbx_description
1 polymer ?
#
loop_
_entity_poly.entity_id
_entity_poly.type
_entity_poly.pdbx_seq_one_letter_code
_entity_poly.pdbx_strand_id
1 'polypeptide(L)'
;MGFTFEVVKPGIDEKAIRYSDPAELVIALGKAKAAALLAGPRAEDFRNKKAFLLTADQVVVCGSTILEKPESADEARQFIARYAVVPPRTVGSCVITDPLSGEQFCAVDEASVIFEPIPAETVTALIEEGEIFYCAGGLMVEHPLVQPHIVRMDGAMDSIMGLCKATVLRLLAEAVACRANDGRETA
;
A
#
# COMPACT_ATOMS: atom_id res chain seq x y z
N MET A 1 11.31 9.47 7.27
CA MET A 1 10.41 9.91 8.34
C MET A 1 11.06 9.89 9.71
N GLY A 2 12.09 9.06 9.97
CA GLY A 2 12.88 9.15 11.21
C GLY A 2 12.24 8.47 12.43
N PHE A 3 11.14 7.74 12.24
CA PHE A 3 10.48 6.99 13.31
C PHE A 3 11.25 5.73 13.67
N THR A 4 11.29 5.40 14.96
CA THR A 4 11.59 4.05 15.43
C THR A 4 10.34 3.20 15.26
N PHE A 5 10.45 2.08 14.55
CA PHE A 5 9.32 1.18 14.30
C PHE A 5 9.74 -0.27 14.39
N GLU A 6 8.74 -1.13 14.54
CA GLU A 6 8.88 -2.57 14.49
C GLU A 6 7.92 -3.12 13.43
N VAL A 7 8.37 -4.09 12.64
CA VAL A 7 7.53 -4.72 11.61
C VAL A 7 6.86 -5.96 12.19
N VAL A 8 5.54 -6.02 12.11
CA VAL A 8 4.74 -7.16 12.59
C VAL A 8 3.82 -7.62 11.47
N LYS A 9 3.82 -8.93 11.17
CA LYS A 9 2.91 -9.49 10.17
C LYS A 9 1.52 -9.70 10.79
N PRO A 10 0.44 -9.16 10.19
CA PRO A 10 -0.91 -9.26 10.74
C PRO A 10 -1.54 -10.66 10.59
N GLY A 11 -1.04 -11.49 9.67
CA GLY A 11 -1.50 -12.87 9.51
C GLY A 11 -2.94 -13.03 9.01
N ILE A 12 -3.45 -12.09 8.21
CA ILE A 12 -4.80 -12.14 7.64
C ILE A 12 -4.83 -12.84 6.27
N ASP A 13 -5.97 -13.43 5.93
CA ASP A 13 -6.28 -13.85 4.57
C ASP A 13 -6.84 -12.65 3.78
N GLU A 14 -5.96 -11.93 3.09
CA GLU A 14 -6.35 -10.77 2.26
C GLU A 14 -7.29 -11.18 1.12
N LYS A 15 -7.25 -12.44 0.66
CA LYS A 15 -8.11 -12.93 -0.44
C LYS A 15 -9.58 -13.06 -0.03
N ALA A 16 -9.86 -13.18 1.27
CA ALA A 16 -11.23 -13.25 1.81
C ALA A 16 -11.95 -11.88 1.84
N ILE A 17 -11.22 -10.77 1.70
CA ILE A 17 -11.77 -9.41 1.75
C ILE A 17 -11.83 -8.87 0.33
N ARG A 18 -13.03 -8.59 -0.18
CA ARG A 18 -13.25 -8.15 -1.55
C ARG A 18 -14.28 -7.03 -1.61
N TYR A 19 -13.93 -5.98 -2.33
CA TYR A 19 -14.79 -4.84 -2.67
C TYR A 19 -14.59 -4.51 -4.15
N SER A 20 -15.64 -4.03 -4.80
CA SER A 20 -15.56 -3.58 -6.20
C SER A 20 -14.90 -2.22 -6.32
N ASP A 21 -15.04 -1.37 -5.31
CA ASP A 21 -14.35 -0.09 -5.23
C ASP A 21 -12.93 -0.32 -4.67
N PRO A 22 -11.88 0.08 -5.41
CA PRO A 22 -10.50 -0.09 -4.95
C PRO A 22 -10.19 0.68 -3.68
N ALA A 23 -10.78 1.87 -3.47
CA ALA A 23 -10.57 2.68 -2.26
C ALA A 23 -11.19 2.01 -1.03
N GLU A 24 -12.40 1.46 -1.17
CA GLU A 24 -13.03 0.67 -0.10
C GLU A 24 -12.21 -0.60 0.20
N LEU A 25 -11.73 -1.28 -0.83
CA LEU A 25 -10.90 -2.49 -0.70
C LEU A 25 -9.66 -2.23 0.16
N VAL A 26 -8.87 -1.22 -0.21
CA VAL A 26 -7.60 -0.95 0.50
C VAL A 26 -7.84 -0.50 1.94
N ILE A 27 -8.86 0.34 2.19
CA ILE A 27 -9.23 0.73 3.56
C ILE A 27 -9.63 -0.50 4.38
N ALA A 28 -10.47 -1.37 3.82
CA ALA A 28 -10.93 -2.57 4.50
C ALA A 28 -9.77 -3.51 4.85
N LEU A 29 -8.83 -3.71 3.91
CA LEU A 29 -7.62 -4.49 4.13
C LEU A 29 -6.74 -3.85 5.22
N GLY A 30 -6.48 -2.55 5.14
CA GLY A 30 -5.72 -1.82 6.16
C GLY A 30 -6.32 -1.96 7.56
N LYS A 31 -7.64 -1.78 7.69
CA LYS A 31 -8.36 -1.94 8.97
C LYS A 31 -8.35 -3.38 9.47
N ALA A 32 -8.52 -4.37 8.59
CA ALA A 32 -8.46 -5.78 8.96
C ALA A 32 -7.08 -6.17 9.48
N LYS A 33 -6.00 -5.67 8.87
CA LYS A 33 -4.62 -5.87 9.37
C LYS A 33 -4.46 -5.33 10.79
N ALA A 34 -4.97 -4.12 11.06
CA ALA A 34 -4.91 -3.52 12.39
C ALA A 34 -5.72 -4.31 13.41
N ALA A 35 -6.95 -4.73 13.05
CA ALA A 35 -7.80 -5.55 13.91
C ALA A 35 -7.15 -6.88 14.28
N ALA A 36 -6.52 -7.57 13.32
CA ALA A 36 -5.81 -8.82 13.58
C ALA A 36 -4.62 -8.65 14.53
N LEU A 37 -3.86 -7.56 14.39
CA LEU A 37 -2.76 -7.23 15.31
C LEU A 37 -3.27 -6.95 16.73
N LEU A 38 -4.41 -6.26 16.87
CA LEU A 38 -5.03 -5.95 18.17
C LEU A 38 -5.72 -7.14 18.82
N ALA A 39 -6.12 -8.16 18.05
CA ALA A 39 -6.62 -9.44 18.56
C ALA A 39 -5.50 -10.46 18.81
N GLY A 40 -4.29 -10.19 18.34
CA GLY A 40 -3.15 -11.08 18.40
C GLY A 40 -2.39 -11.03 19.75
N PRO A 41 -1.39 -11.93 19.92
CA PRO A 41 -0.65 -12.05 21.18
C PRO A 41 0.19 -10.82 21.55
N ARG A 42 0.40 -9.89 20.61
CA ARG A 42 1.20 -8.69 20.78
C ARG A 42 0.39 -7.45 21.14
N ALA A 43 -0.93 -7.57 21.25
CA ALA A 43 -1.81 -6.44 21.52
C ALA A 43 -1.44 -5.68 22.80
N GLU A 44 -1.10 -6.40 23.87
CA GLU A 44 -0.66 -5.79 25.12
C GLU A 44 0.69 -5.08 24.99
N ASP A 45 1.62 -5.59 24.19
CA ASP A 45 2.90 -4.93 23.94
C ASP A 45 2.71 -3.56 23.29
N PHE A 46 1.78 -3.46 22.32
CA PHE A 46 1.47 -2.20 21.64
C PHE A 46 0.88 -1.18 22.61
N ARG A 47 -0.04 -1.61 23.47
CA ARG A 47 -0.63 -0.79 24.54
C ARG A 47 0.41 -0.32 25.54
N ASN A 48 1.23 -1.24 26.06
CA ASN A 48 2.27 -0.93 27.05
C ASN A 48 3.34 0.03 26.51
N LYS A 49 3.73 -0.12 25.23
CA LYS A 49 4.64 0.82 24.55
C LYS A 49 3.97 2.13 24.12
N LYS A 50 2.64 2.23 24.25
CA LYS A 50 1.81 3.32 23.69
C LYS A 50 2.08 3.57 22.20
N ALA A 51 2.48 2.54 21.47
CA ALA A 51 2.90 2.65 20.08
C ALA A 51 1.69 2.64 19.14
N PHE A 52 1.59 3.60 18.23
CA PHE A 52 0.58 3.56 17.19
C PHE A 52 0.85 2.40 16.22
N LEU A 53 -0.23 1.77 15.73
CA LEU A 53 -0.14 0.83 14.63
C LEU A 53 -0.32 1.60 13.32
N LEU A 54 0.62 1.42 12.39
CA LEU A 54 0.46 1.83 10.99
C LEU A 54 0.27 0.57 10.16
N THR A 55 -0.90 0.44 9.55
CA THR A 55 -1.16 -0.55 8.51
C THR A 55 -1.47 0.13 7.19
N ALA A 56 -1.13 -0.55 6.10
CA ALA A 56 -1.34 -0.04 4.75
C ALA A 56 -1.67 -1.19 3.81
N ASP A 57 -2.32 -0.83 2.71
CA ASP A 57 -2.59 -1.72 1.59
C ASP A 57 -2.62 -0.92 0.29
N GLN A 58 -2.27 -1.56 -0.82
CA GLN A 58 -2.27 -0.92 -2.13
C GLN A 58 -2.63 -1.93 -3.22
N VAL A 59 -3.46 -1.47 -4.14
CA VAL A 59 -3.73 -2.16 -5.40
C VAL A 59 -3.35 -1.30 -6.59
N VAL A 60 -3.14 -1.91 -7.75
CA VAL A 60 -3.02 -1.21 -9.02
C VAL A 60 -4.36 -1.30 -9.74
N VAL A 61 -4.77 -0.24 -10.42
CA VAL A 61 -5.95 -0.24 -11.28
C VAL A 61 -5.55 0.20 -12.68
N CYS A 62 -5.89 -0.62 -13.67
CA CYS A 62 -5.69 -0.30 -15.09
C CYS A 62 -7.05 -0.31 -15.80
N GLY A 63 -7.53 0.88 -16.16
CA GLY A 63 -8.90 1.07 -16.63
C GLY A 63 -9.91 0.79 -15.50
N SER A 64 -10.75 -0.22 -15.70
CA SER A 64 -11.73 -0.70 -14.71
C SER A 64 -11.31 -1.98 -13.98
N THR A 65 -10.08 -2.46 -14.18
CA THR A 65 -9.58 -3.72 -13.61
C THR A 65 -8.63 -3.44 -12.44
N ILE A 66 -8.89 -4.03 -11.29
CA ILE A 66 -7.94 -4.12 -10.18
C ILE A 66 -6.92 -5.21 -10.53
N LEU A 67 -5.64 -4.85 -10.55
CA LEU A 67 -4.50 -5.71 -10.80
C LEU A 67 -3.80 -5.99 -9.46
N GLU A 68 -3.94 -7.22 -8.97
CA GLU A 68 -3.18 -7.72 -7.82
C GLU A 68 -1.77 -8.15 -8.28
N LYS A 69 -1.12 -9.03 -7.53
CA LYS A 69 0.15 -9.63 -7.93
C LYS A 69 -0.09 -10.64 -9.05
N PRO A 70 0.68 -10.64 -10.14
CA PRO A 70 0.52 -11.63 -11.19
C PRO A 70 0.84 -13.03 -10.64
N GLU A 71 0.02 -14.02 -10.98
CA GLU A 71 0.18 -15.42 -10.61
C GLU A 71 0.99 -16.20 -11.68
N SER A 72 1.25 -15.59 -12.85
CA SER A 72 2.04 -16.20 -13.92
C SER A 72 2.77 -15.18 -14.81
N ALA A 73 3.79 -15.65 -15.54
CA ALA A 73 4.53 -14.84 -16.51
C ALA A 73 3.62 -14.28 -17.62
N ASP A 74 2.62 -15.06 -18.07
CA ASP A 74 1.68 -14.62 -19.10
C ASP A 74 0.77 -13.51 -18.59
N GLU A 75 0.34 -13.60 -17.33
CA GLU A 75 -0.43 -12.54 -16.68
C GLU A 75 0.39 -11.26 -16.52
N ALA A 76 1.66 -11.38 -16.09
CA ALA A 76 2.57 -10.23 -16.01
C ALA A 76 2.74 -9.53 -17.38
N ARG A 77 2.89 -10.29 -18.48
CA ARG A 77 2.93 -9.73 -19.85
C ARG A 77 1.64 -9.01 -20.19
N GLN A 78 0.48 -9.58 -19.86
CA GLN A 78 -0.82 -8.96 -20.12
C GLN A 78 -1.01 -7.66 -19.34
N PHE A 79 -0.55 -7.59 -18.10
CA PHE A 79 -0.59 -6.37 -17.29
C PHE A 79 0.25 -5.27 -17.95
N ILE A 80 1.53 -5.56 -18.18
CA ILE A 80 2.51 -4.57 -18.67
C ILE A 80 2.14 -4.07 -20.08
N ALA A 81 1.66 -4.95 -20.96
CA ALA A 81 1.27 -4.56 -22.32
C ALA A 81 0.13 -3.51 -22.36
N ARG A 82 -0.69 -3.44 -21.30
CA ARG A 82 -1.79 -2.47 -21.21
C ARG A 82 -1.33 -1.08 -20.78
N TYR A 83 -0.20 -0.95 -20.10
CA TYR A 83 0.19 0.29 -19.39
C TYR A 83 0.50 1.46 -20.30
N ALA A 84 0.95 1.22 -21.54
CA ALA A 84 1.17 2.28 -22.52
C ALA A 84 -0.13 2.80 -23.17
N VAL A 85 -1.22 2.02 -23.09
CA VAL A 85 -2.53 2.40 -23.68
C VAL A 85 -3.46 2.93 -22.61
N VAL A 86 -3.47 2.30 -21.44
CA VAL A 86 -4.29 2.66 -20.29
C VAL A 86 -3.35 2.80 -19.09
N PRO A 87 -2.95 4.03 -18.73
CA PRO A 87 -2.04 4.27 -17.62
C PRO A 87 -2.52 3.60 -16.33
N PRO A 88 -1.68 2.80 -15.66
CA PRO A 88 -2.01 2.27 -14.34
C PRO A 88 -2.06 3.40 -13.30
N ARG A 89 -2.97 3.24 -12.34
CA ARG A 89 -2.98 4.03 -11.11
C ARG A 89 -2.81 3.14 -9.89
N THR A 90 -2.01 3.55 -8.93
CA THR A 90 -2.00 2.97 -7.59
C THR A 90 -3.16 3.58 -6.80
N VAL A 91 -3.88 2.75 -6.06
CA VAL A 91 -4.84 3.17 -5.05
C VAL A 91 -4.35 2.53 -3.77
N GLY A 92 -3.88 3.35 -2.82
CA GLY A 92 -3.29 2.91 -1.57
C GLY A 92 -4.01 3.51 -0.38
N SER A 93 -4.00 2.83 0.76
CA SER A 93 -4.49 3.37 2.03
C SER A 93 -3.43 3.30 3.12
N CYS A 94 -3.54 4.26 4.04
CA CYS A 94 -2.87 4.22 5.33
C CYS A 94 -3.92 4.22 6.43
N VAL A 95 -3.72 3.41 7.47
CA VAL A 95 -4.55 3.37 8.67
C VAL A 95 -3.65 3.47 9.89
N ILE A 96 -3.80 4.56 10.64
CA ILE A 96 -3.20 4.75 11.96
C ILE A 96 -4.22 4.30 13.00
N THR A 97 -3.85 3.36 13.86
CA THR A 97 -4.70 2.88 14.96
C THR A 97 -4.04 3.17 16.30
N ASP A 98 -4.78 3.80 17.21
CA ASP A 98 -4.39 3.90 18.61
C ASP A 98 -4.77 2.58 19.33
N PRO A 99 -3.80 1.77 19.82
CA PRO A 99 -4.14 0.53 20.52
C PRO A 99 -4.80 0.74 21.89
N LEU A 100 -4.78 1.97 22.44
CA LEU A 100 -5.37 2.31 23.75
C LEU A 100 -6.87 2.56 23.65
N SER A 101 -7.33 3.33 22.65
CA SER A 101 -8.76 3.58 22.40
C SER A 101 -9.39 2.70 21.34
N GLY A 102 -8.57 2.14 20.44
CA GLY A 102 -9.06 1.49 19.22
C GLY A 102 -9.48 2.48 18.13
N GLU A 103 -9.26 3.79 18.31
CA GLU A 103 -9.57 4.80 17.29
C GLU A 103 -8.68 4.62 16.06
N GLN A 104 -9.28 4.84 14.89
CA GLN A 104 -8.63 4.66 13.59
C GLN A 104 -8.74 5.91 12.75
N PHE A 105 -7.61 6.33 12.19
CA PHE A 105 -7.47 7.44 11.27
C PHE A 105 -6.99 6.86 9.94
N CYS A 106 -7.78 7.01 8.88
CA CYS A 106 -7.45 6.43 7.58
C CYS A 106 -7.66 7.42 6.46
N ALA A 107 -6.86 7.26 5.40
CA ALA A 107 -7.04 7.97 4.14
C ALA A 107 -6.56 7.11 2.98
N VAL A 108 -7.01 7.48 1.79
CA VAL A 108 -6.61 6.89 0.51
C VAL A 108 -5.79 7.90 -0.25
N ASP A 109 -4.74 7.40 -0.90
CA ASP A 109 -3.88 8.14 -1.81
C ASP A 109 -3.90 7.45 -3.17
N GLU A 110 -3.88 8.25 -4.23
CA GLU A 110 -3.79 7.75 -5.60
C GLU A 110 -2.62 8.40 -6.31
N ALA A 111 -1.95 7.62 -7.16
CA ALA A 111 -0.94 8.11 -8.08
C ALA A 111 -1.03 7.34 -9.39
N SER A 112 -0.66 7.95 -10.50
CA SER A 112 -0.65 7.28 -11.80
C SER A 112 0.69 7.40 -12.48
N VAL A 113 0.98 6.41 -13.34
CA VAL A 113 2.25 6.35 -14.06
C VAL A 113 1.93 6.19 -15.53
N ILE A 114 2.43 7.11 -16.33
CA ILE A 114 2.26 7.11 -17.77
C ILE A 114 3.51 6.51 -18.37
N PHE A 115 3.34 5.40 -19.08
CA PHE A 115 4.41 4.67 -19.74
C PHE A 115 4.37 4.88 -21.24
N GLU A 116 5.53 4.88 -21.87
CA GLU A 116 5.64 4.48 -23.27
C GLU A 116 5.62 2.94 -23.38
N PRO A 117 5.44 2.35 -24.57
CA PRO A 117 5.49 0.90 -24.73
C PRO A 117 6.78 0.30 -24.18
N ILE A 118 6.65 -0.59 -23.18
CA ILE A 118 7.78 -1.33 -22.61
C ILE A 118 8.14 -2.48 -23.55
N PRO A 119 9.40 -2.58 -24.01
CA PRO A 119 9.84 -3.62 -24.94
C PRO A 119 9.69 -5.05 -24.38
N ALA A 120 9.45 -6.02 -25.26
CA ALA A 120 9.22 -7.41 -24.85
C ALA A 120 10.45 -8.04 -24.18
N GLU A 121 11.65 -7.63 -24.59
CA GLU A 121 12.92 -8.01 -23.97
C GLU A 121 13.02 -7.52 -22.53
N THR A 122 12.60 -6.27 -22.27
CA THR A 122 12.53 -5.69 -20.92
C THR A 122 11.55 -6.48 -20.05
N VAL A 123 10.35 -6.77 -20.57
CA VAL A 123 9.35 -7.57 -19.84
C VAL A 123 9.86 -8.97 -19.54
N THR A 124 10.58 -9.59 -20.48
CA THR A 124 11.16 -10.93 -20.28
C THR A 124 12.21 -10.91 -19.17
N ALA A 125 13.12 -9.93 -19.18
CA ALA A 125 14.13 -9.78 -18.14
C ALA A 125 13.49 -9.59 -16.74
N LEU A 126 12.46 -8.74 -16.63
CA LEU A 126 11.72 -8.54 -15.37
C LEU A 126 11.05 -9.83 -14.85
N ILE A 127 10.51 -10.65 -15.77
CA ILE A 127 9.91 -11.94 -15.43
C ILE A 127 10.97 -12.93 -14.94
N GLU A 128 12.14 -12.95 -15.59
CA GLU A 128 13.27 -13.82 -15.21
C GLU A 128 13.86 -13.44 -13.84
N GLU A 129 13.91 -12.15 -13.51
CA GLU A 129 14.29 -11.66 -12.18
C GLU A 129 13.25 -12.05 -11.11
N GLY A 130 11.97 -12.06 -11.47
CA GLY A 130 10.88 -12.59 -10.67
C GLY A 130 10.37 -11.68 -9.54
N GLU A 131 11.02 -10.53 -9.28
CA GLU A 131 10.57 -9.57 -8.26
C GLU A 131 9.15 -9.06 -8.54
N ILE A 132 8.80 -8.92 -9.82
CA ILE A 132 7.48 -8.44 -10.25
C ILE A 132 6.30 -9.30 -9.75
N PHE A 133 6.52 -10.58 -9.45
CA PHE A 133 5.47 -11.46 -8.91
C PHE A 133 5.09 -11.13 -7.46
N TYR A 134 5.85 -10.28 -6.79
CA TYR A 134 5.56 -9.80 -5.44
C TYR A 134 4.95 -8.39 -5.44
N CYS A 135 4.78 -7.77 -6.61
CA CYS A 135 4.31 -6.41 -6.79
C CYS A 135 2.90 -6.38 -7.39
N ALA A 136 1.99 -5.61 -6.79
CA ALA A 136 0.68 -5.36 -7.40
C ALA A 136 0.88 -4.70 -8.77
N GLY A 137 0.18 -5.19 -9.80
CA GLY A 137 0.37 -4.73 -11.17
C GLY A 137 1.66 -5.22 -11.85
N GLY A 138 2.47 -6.07 -11.21
CA GLY A 138 3.57 -6.76 -11.88
C GLY A 138 4.71 -5.85 -12.38
N LEU A 139 4.96 -4.71 -11.72
CA LEU A 139 5.99 -3.77 -12.13
C LEU A 139 6.45 -2.88 -10.96
N MET A 140 7.71 -2.46 -10.99
CA MET A 140 8.36 -1.60 -9.99
C MET A 140 8.90 -0.36 -10.70
N VAL A 141 8.38 0.83 -10.39
CA VAL A 141 8.75 2.08 -11.08
C VAL A 141 10.19 2.51 -10.83
N GLU A 142 10.77 2.08 -9.72
CA GLU A 142 12.15 2.29 -9.34
C GLU A 142 13.11 1.35 -10.06
N HIS A 143 12.61 0.30 -10.73
CA HIS A 143 13.46 -0.70 -11.36
C HIS A 143 14.23 -0.10 -12.54
N PRO A 144 15.56 -0.33 -12.65
CA PRO A 144 16.38 0.25 -13.72
C PRO A 144 15.90 -0.05 -15.14
N LEU A 145 15.31 -1.23 -15.37
CA LEU A 145 14.75 -1.59 -16.66
C LEU A 145 13.40 -0.91 -16.96
N VAL A 146 12.71 -0.40 -15.94
CA VAL A 146 11.40 0.22 -16.05
C VAL A 146 11.52 1.73 -16.19
N GLN A 147 12.43 2.36 -15.43
CA GLN A 147 12.61 3.82 -15.40
C GLN A 147 12.70 4.49 -16.79
N PRO A 148 13.43 3.94 -17.78
CA PRO A 148 13.54 4.56 -19.10
C PRO A 148 12.19 4.71 -19.82
N HIS A 149 11.21 3.89 -19.49
CA HIS A 149 9.90 3.84 -20.15
C HIS A 149 8.84 4.69 -19.44
N ILE A 150 9.20 5.40 -18.37
CA ILE A 150 8.29 6.27 -17.65
C ILE A 150 8.29 7.65 -18.32
N VAL A 151 7.17 8.02 -18.93
CA VAL A 151 6.99 9.33 -19.55
C VAL A 151 6.72 10.38 -18.48
N ARG A 152 5.84 10.07 -17.52
CA ARG A 152 5.47 10.98 -16.43
C ARG A 152 4.82 10.21 -15.29
N MET A 153 4.97 10.73 -14.07
CA MET A 153 4.20 10.31 -12.90
C MET A 153 3.30 11.47 -12.46
N ASP A 154 2.03 11.16 -12.21
CA ASP A 154 1.09 12.09 -11.60
C ASP A 154 0.78 11.62 -10.18
N GLY A 155 1.37 12.30 -9.19
CA GLY A 155 1.34 11.89 -7.78
C GLY A 155 2.75 11.79 -7.19
N ALA A 156 2.83 11.45 -5.91
CA ALA A 156 4.11 11.32 -5.23
C ALA A 156 4.72 9.91 -5.40
N MET A 157 6.03 9.83 -5.58
CA MET A 157 6.76 8.57 -5.77
C MET A 157 6.51 7.57 -4.62
N ASP A 158 6.44 8.04 -3.38
CA ASP A 158 6.17 7.20 -2.23
C ASP A 158 4.75 6.62 -2.22
N SER A 159 3.78 7.32 -2.83
CA SER A 159 2.41 6.83 -3.06
C SER A 159 2.38 5.76 -4.15
N ILE A 160 3.26 5.83 -5.14
CA ILE A 160 3.40 4.77 -6.15
C ILE A 160 4.05 3.54 -5.51
N MET A 161 5.06 3.76 -4.67
CA MET A 161 5.84 2.71 -4.01
C MET A 161 5.13 2.03 -2.82
N GLY A 162 3.88 2.39 -2.49
CA GLY A 162 3.09 1.67 -1.48
C GLY A 162 2.77 2.41 -0.18
N LEU A 163 3.33 3.61 0.07
CA LEU A 163 3.09 4.35 1.31
C LEU A 163 3.32 5.86 1.16
N CYS A 164 2.23 6.63 1.04
CA CYS A 164 2.28 8.09 1.00
C CYS A 164 2.73 8.67 2.35
N LYS A 165 3.96 9.21 2.42
CA LYS A 165 4.53 9.72 3.68
C LYS A 165 3.78 10.95 4.17
N ALA A 166 3.33 11.81 3.25
CA ALA A 166 2.55 13.00 3.61
C ALA A 166 1.25 12.62 4.33
N THR A 167 0.54 11.61 3.81
CA THR A 167 -0.68 11.09 4.43
C THR A 167 -0.41 10.42 5.76
N VAL A 168 0.64 9.59 5.87
CA VAL A 168 1.04 8.99 7.15
C VAL A 168 1.32 10.06 8.20
N LEU A 169 2.09 11.10 7.86
CA LEU A 169 2.44 12.17 8.80
C LEU A 169 1.20 12.96 9.24
N ARG A 170 0.28 13.26 8.32
CA ARG A 170 -0.98 13.94 8.64
C ARG A 170 -1.86 13.10 9.57
N LEU A 171 -2.11 11.84 9.24
CA LEU A 171 -2.94 10.94 10.05
C LEU A 171 -2.33 10.68 11.44
N LEU A 172 -1.00 10.57 11.51
CA LEU A 172 -0.32 10.40 12.78
C LEU A 172 -0.45 11.66 13.66
N ALA A 173 -0.36 12.85 13.07
CA ALA A 173 -0.58 14.10 13.81
C ALA A 173 -2.02 14.20 14.34
N GLU A 174 -3.02 13.82 13.54
CA GLU A 174 -4.43 13.74 13.96
C GLU A 174 -4.61 12.76 15.13
N ALA A 175 -4.02 11.56 15.05
CA ALA A 175 -4.10 10.55 16.09
C ALA A 175 -3.43 11.00 17.40
N VAL A 176 -2.26 11.65 17.31
CA VAL A 176 -1.56 12.22 18.48
C VAL A 176 -2.40 13.32 19.13
N ALA A 177 -2.95 14.25 18.34
CA ALA A 177 -3.81 15.30 18.86
C ALA A 177 -5.06 14.75 19.56
N CYS A 178 -5.68 13.70 19.01
CA CYS A 178 -6.83 13.02 19.63
C CYS A 178 -6.44 12.42 20.99
N ARG A 179 -5.32 11.69 21.05
CA ARG A 179 -4.83 11.07 22.28
C ARG A 179 -4.53 12.08 23.39
N ALA A 180 -3.99 13.25 23.01
CA ALA A 180 -3.72 14.35 23.93
C ALA A 180 -5.03 14.96 24.51
N ASN A 181 -6.04 15.17 23.67
CA ASN A 181 -7.35 15.69 24.09
C ASN A 181 -8.06 14.75 25.08
N ASP A 182 -7.84 13.45 24.95
CA ASP A 182 -8.43 12.43 25.83
C ASP A 182 -7.63 12.21 27.14
N GLY A 183 -6.55 12.97 27.37
CA GLY A 183 -5.75 12.90 28.60
C GLY A 183 -4.92 11.62 28.76
N ARG A 184 -4.66 10.88 27.68
CA ARG A 184 -3.99 9.55 27.71
C ARG A 184 -2.46 9.61 27.56
N GLU A 185 -1.88 10.80 27.41
CA GLU A 185 -0.42 10.97 27.32
C GLU A 185 0.31 10.72 28.65
N THR A 186 -0.34 11.00 29.79
CA THR A 186 0.34 11.14 31.10
C THR A 186 0.21 9.96 32.08
N ALA A 187 -0.40 8.84 31.70
CA ALA A 187 -0.57 7.67 32.58
C ALA A 187 0.47 6.56 32.34
#